data_AF-A0A2N2Z176-F1
#
_entry.id   AF-A0A2N2Z176-F1
#
_cell.length_a   1.000
_cell.length_b   1.000
_cell.length_c   1.000
_cell.angle_alpha   90.00
_cell.angle_beta   90.00
_cell.angle_gamma   90.00
#
_symmetry.space_group_name_H-M   'P 1'
#
loop_
_entity.id
_entity.type
_entity.pdbx_description
1 polymer ?
#
loop_
_entity_poly.entity_id
_entity_poly.type
_entity_poly.pdbx_seq_one_letter_code
_entity_poly.pdbx_strand_id
1 'polypeptide(L)'
;IGVTIAYPGRVNTKISVNAIDKDGKSHGVMDPGQANGISAEECAKQYLKAITKRKPEVFIGGKELLMVHIKRLFPSLFFKIVSKIKPT
;
A
#
# COMPACT_ATOMS: atom_id res chain seq x y z
N ILE A 1 -12.96 3.32 -24.40
CA ILE A 1 -12.34 2.41 -23.40
C ILE A 1 -11.69 3.29 -22.34
N GLY A 2 -11.89 3.00 -21.05
CA GLY A 2 -11.24 3.73 -19.95
C GLY A 2 -10.19 2.86 -19.28
N VAL A 3 -9.01 3.42 -19.00
CA VAL A 3 -7.91 2.74 -18.30
C VAL A 3 -7.71 3.41 -16.95
N THR A 4 -7.56 2.60 -15.89
CA THR A 4 -7.29 3.06 -14.53
C THR A 4 -6.00 2.42 -14.06
N ILE A 5 -5.01 3.22 -13.69
CA ILE A 5 -3.80 2.78 -13.02
C ILE A 5 -4.02 2.90 -11.51
N ALA A 6 -3.79 1.82 -10.77
CA ALA A 6 -3.97 1.81 -9.33
C ALA A 6 -2.64 1.62 -8.62
N TYR A 7 -2.51 2.31 -7.48
CA TYR A 7 -1.36 2.26 -6.60
C TYR A 7 -1.81 1.77 -5.22
N PRO A 8 -1.84 0.45 -4.99
CA PRO A 8 -2.22 -0.11 -3.70
C PRO A 8 -1.12 0.14 -2.66
N GLY A 9 -1.54 0.53 -1.45
CA GLY A 9 -0.75 0.58 -0.24
C GLY A 9 -0.64 -0.80 0.41
N ARG A 10 -0.68 -0.85 1.74
CA ARG A 10 -0.54 -2.11 2.48
C ARG A 10 -1.88 -2.85 2.49
N VAL A 11 -1.87 -4.11 2.04
CA VAL A 11 -3.07 -4.95 1.92
C VAL A 11 -2.78 -6.26 2.64
N ASN A 12 -3.66 -6.63 3.58
CA ASN A 12 -3.52 -7.84 4.38
C ASN A 12 -3.70 -9.09 3.50
N THR A 13 -2.59 -9.53 2.93
CA THR A 13 -2.45 -10.71 2.09
C THR A 13 -1.25 -11.52 2.56
N LYS A 14 -1.14 -12.76 2.09
CA LYS A 14 -0.02 -13.66 2.44
C LYS A 14 1.28 -13.33 1.69
N ILE A 15 1.42 -12.14 1.09
CA ILE A 15 2.59 -11.79 0.27
C ILE A 15 3.90 -11.79 1.08
N SER A 16 3.87 -11.33 2.32
CA SER A 16 5.03 -11.35 3.22
C SER A 16 5.41 -12.76 3.64
N VAL A 17 4.41 -13.58 3.98
CA VAL A 17 4.60 -14.99 4.36
C VAL A 17 5.19 -15.79 3.20
N ASN A 18 4.73 -15.54 1.98
CA ASN A 18 5.18 -16.24 0.77
C ASN A 18 6.38 -15.57 0.08
N ALA A 19 6.93 -14.50 0.66
CA ALA A 19 8.11 -13.84 0.11
C ALA A 19 9.28 -14.82 0.10
N ILE A 20 10.18 -14.70 -0.88
CA ILE A 20 11.33 -15.59 -1.00
C ILE A 20 12.54 -14.91 -0.36
N ASP A 21 13.27 -15.63 0.49
CA ASP A 21 14.51 -15.17 1.11
C ASP A 21 15.72 -15.34 0.18
N LYS A 22 16.90 -14.91 0.66
CA LYS A 22 18.16 -14.98 -0.10
C LYS A 22 18.55 -16.40 -0.52
N ASP A 23 18.05 -17.42 0.19
CA ASP A 23 18.38 -18.82 -0.01
C ASP A 23 17.30 -19.54 -0.85
N GLY A 24 16.31 -18.81 -1.35
CA GLY A 24 15.23 -19.36 -2.18
C GLY A 24 14.09 -19.99 -1.38
N LYS A 25 14.08 -19.85 -0.05
CA LYS A 25 13.05 -20.41 0.83
C LYS A 25 11.96 -19.38 1.09
N SER A 26 10.74 -19.86 1.37
CA SER A 26 9.65 -19.01 1.86
C SER A 26 10.03 -18.35 3.20
N HIS A 27 9.82 -17.04 3.29
CA HIS A 27 10.11 -16.20 4.45
C HIS A 27 9.31 -16.64 5.67
N GLY A 28 8.06 -17.07 5.49
CA GLY A 28 7.22 -17.69 6.52
C GLY A 28 6.70 -16.75 7.60
N VAL A 29 7.03 -15.46 7.55
CA VAL A 29 6.65 -14.47 8.58
C VAL A 29 5.72 -13.40 8.00
N MET A 30 4.66 -13.09 8.74
CA MET A 30 3.75 -12.00 8.39
C MET A 30 4.36 -10.65 8.77
N ASP A 31 4.61 -9.80 7.77
CA ASP A 31 5.00 -8.41 7.98
C ASP A 31 3.90 -7.65 8.79
N PRO A 32 4.24 -7.01 9.93
CA PRO A 32 3.32 -6.20 10.70
C PRO A 32 2.67 -5.08 9.88
N GLY A 33 3.37 -4.54 8.88
CA GLY A 33 2.80 -3.57 7.96
C GLY A 33 1.62 -4.16 7.18
N GLN A 34 1.81 -5.33 6.56
CA GLN A 34 0.75 -6.02 5.83
C GLN A 34 -0.37 -6.49 6.75
N ALA A 35 -0.06 -6.98 7.95
CA ALA A 35 -1.06 -7.40 8.93
C ALA A 35 -2.03 -6.28 9.32
N ASN A 36 -1.52 -5.05 9.43
CA ASN A 36 -2.29 -3.85 9.73
C ASN A 36 -2.80 -3.10 8.48
N GLY A 37 -2.58 -3.67 7.29
CA GLY A 37 -3.10 -3.14 6.03
C GLY A 37 -4.61 -3.28 5.91
N ILE A 38 -5.18 -2.69 4.86
CA ILE A 38 -6.60 -2.88 4.55
C ILE A 38 -6.87 -4.34 4.15
N SER A 39 -8.11 -4.82 4.32
CA SER A 39 -8.48 -6.16 3.87
C SER A 39 -8.48 -6.24 2.33
N ALA A 40 -8.34 -7.45 1.79
CA ALA A 40 -8.37 -7.68 0.35
C ALA A 40 -9.73 -7.28 -0.26
N GLU A 41 -10.83 -7.50 0.49
CA GLU A 41 -12.18 -7.12 0.10
C GLU A 41 -12.34 -5.60 0.02
N GLU A 42 -11.81 -4.86 0.99
CA GLU A 42 -11.84 -3.40 0.98
C GLU A 42 -11.01 -2.84 -0.17
N CYS A 43 -9.84 -3.42 -0.42
CA CYS A 43 -9.01 -3.11 -1.58
C CYS A 43 -9.81 -3.28 -2.89
N ALA A 44 -10.46 -4.44 -3.07
CA ALA A 44 -11.29 -4.73 -4.24
C ALA A 44 -12.46 -3.74 -4.41
N LYS A 45 -13.13 -3.35 -3.32
CA LYS A 45 -14.20 -2.33 -3.36
C LYS A 45 -13.69 -0.99 -3.86
N GLN A 46 -12.51 -0.56 -3.42
CA GLN A 46 -11.89 0.68 -3.86
C GLN A 46 -11.51 0.64 -5.35
N TYR A 47 -10.96 -0.50 -5.83
CA TYR A 47 -10.71 -0.74 -7.24
C TYR A 47 -11.98 -0.57 -8.08
N LEU A 48 -13.05 -1.30 -7.74
CA LEU A 48 -14.31 -1.27 -8.47
C LEU A 48 -14.88 0.15 -8.51
N LYS A 49 -14.85 0.88 -7.38
CA LYS A 49 -15.31 2.26 -7.31
C LYS A 49 -14.49 3.20 -8.22
N ALA A 50 -13.18 3.01 -8.32
CA ALA A 50 -12.32 3.83 -9.17
C ALA A 50 -12.55 3.57 -10.66
N ILE A 51 -12.68 2.29 -11.03
CA ILE A 51 -12.97 1.84 -12.39
C ILE A 51 -14.34 2.36 -12.84
N THR A 52 -15.39 2.20 -12.03
CA THR A 52 -16.74 2.71 -12.33
C THR A 52 -16.74 4.23 -12.53
N LYS A 53 -15.91 4.96 -11.78
CA LYS A 53 -15.75 6.41 -11.92
C LYS A 53 -14.78 6.82 -13.03
N ARG A 54 -14.22 5.87 -13.79
CA ARG A 54 -13.23 6.09 -14.86
C ARG A 54 -12.07 6.99 -14.42
N LYS A 55 -11.60 6.81 -13.18
CA LYS A 55 -10.44 7.56 -12.70
C LYS A 55 -9.19 7.11 -13.46
N PRO A 56 -8.38 8.01 -14.03
CA PRO A 56 -7.15 7.62 -14.72
C PRO A 56 -6.14 7.02 -13.72
N GLU A 57 -6.08 7.56 -12.51
CA GLU A 57 -5.21 7.08 -11.43
C GLU A 57 -5.94 7.03 -10.09
N VAL A 58 -5.59 6.06 -9.25
CA VAL A 58 -6.14 5.94 -7.89
C VAL A 58 -5.12 5.37 -6.91
N PHE A 59 -5.02 5.99 -5.73
CA PHE A 59 -4.35 5.39 -4.58
C PHE A 59 -5.37 4.57 -3.79
N ILE A 60 -5.03 3.30 -3.50
CA ILE A 60 -5.90 2.36 -2.80
C ILE A 60 -5.21 1.94 -1.52
N GLY A 61 -5.84 2.09 -0.37
CA GLY A 61 -5.14 1.89 0.90
C GLY A 61 -5.84 2.56 2.06
N GLY A 62 -5.17 2.50 3.21
CA GLY A 62 -5.64 3.10 4.45
C GLY A 62 -4.97 4.45 4.73
N LYS A 63 -4.68 4.67 6.02
CA LYS A 63 -4.09 5.92 6.54
C LYS A 63 -2.66 6.16 6.04
N GLU A 64 -1.97 5.10 5.59
CA GLU A 64 -0.61 5.19 5.05
C GLU A 64 -0.54 6.09 3.80
N LEU A 65 -1.63 6.21 3.04
CA LEU A 65 -1.68 7.07 1.86
C LEU A 65 -1.54 8.56 2.19
N LEU A 66 -1.79 8.97 3.44
CA LEU A 66 -1.59 10.35 3.88
C LEU A 66 -0.13 10.79 3.66
N MET A 67 0.83 9.87 3.78
CA MET A 67 2.24 10.19 3.55
C MET A 67 2.55 10.56 2.10
N VAL A 68 1.79 10.05 1.13
CA VAL A 68 1.91 10.46 -0.29
C VAL A 68 1.56 11.93 -0.43
N HIS A 69 0.47 12.35 0.20
CA HIS A 69 0.03 13.75 0.17
C HIS A 69 0.98 14.66 0.97
N ILE A 70 1.49 14.22 2.12
CA ILE A 70 2.49 14.97 2.90
C ILE A 70 3.77 15.16 2.07
N LYS A 71 4.28 14.11 1.41
CA LYS A 71 5.46 14.23 0.54
C LYS A 71 5.23 15.21 -0.61
N ARG A 72 4.05 15.18 -1.21
CA ARG A 72 3.67 16.04 -2.34
C ARG A 72 3.59 17.52 -1.95
N LEU A 73 3.05 17.84 -0.77
CA LEU A 73 2.79 19.23 -0.36
C LEU A 73 3.89 19.80 0.55
N PHE A 74 4.50 18.98 1.39
CA PHE A 74 5.47 19.37 2.41
C PHE A 74 6.65 18.37 2.46
N PRO A 75 7.52 18.34 1.43
CA PRO A 75 8.60 17.35 1.33
C PRO A 75 9.57 17.40 2.52
N SER A 76 9.88 18.58 3.04
CA SER A 76 10.74 18.73 4.23
C SER A 76 10.13 18.11 5.48
N LEU A 77 8.81 18.19 5.64
CA LEU A 77 8.09 17.55 6.74
C LEU A 77 8.07 16.03 6.56
N PHE A 78 7.84 15.55 5.34
CA PHE A 78 7.90 14.12 5.03
C PHE A 78 9.23 13.51 5.48
N PHE A 79 10.36 14.10 5.10
CA PHE A 79 11.67 13.57 5.49
C PHE A 79 11.93 13.58 7.00
N LYS A 80 11.34 14.54 7.74
CA LYS A 80 11.42 14.57 9.22
C LYS A 80 10.56 13.49 9.88
N ILE A 81 9.43 13.11 9.27
CA ILE A 81 8.53 12.10 9.84
C ILE A 81 8.99 10.69 9.45
N VAL A 82 9.36 10.48 8.19
CA VAL A 82 9.73 9.14 7.68
C VAL A 82 10.93 8.55 8.42
N SER A 83 11.88 9.40 8.86
CA SER A 83 13.04 8.96 9.65
C SER A 83 12.67 8.41 11.04
N LYS A 84 11.45 8.67 11.51
CA LYS A 84 10.94 8.18 12.81
C LYS A 84 10.08 6.93 12.68
N ILE A 85 9.71 6.55 11.46
CA ILE A 85 8.92 5.34 11.19
C ILE A 85 9.88 4.16 11.16
N LYS A 86 9.59 3.11 11.94
CA LYS A 86 10.37 1.87 11.89
C LYS A 86 10.19 1.21 10.51
N PRO A 87 11.26 1.02 9.73
CA PRO A 87 11.22 0.09 8.62
C PRO A 87 10.98 -1.28 9.27
N THR A 88 9.86 -1.88 8.91
CA THR A 88 9.44 -3.15 9.48
C THR A 88 10.31 -4.26 8.91
#